data_AF-A0A521U9C1-F1
#
_entry.id   AF-A0A521U9C1-F1
#
_cell.length_a   1.000
_cell.length_b   1.000
_cell.length_c   1.000
_cell.angle_alpha   90.00
_cell.angle_beta   90.00
_cell.angle_gamma   90.00
#
_symmetry.space_group_name_H-M   'P 1'
#
loop_
_entity.id
_entity.type
_entity.pdbx_description
1 polymer ?
#
loop_
_entity_poly.entity_id
_entity_poly.type
_entity_poly.pdbx_seq_one_letter_code
_entity_poly.pdbx_strand_id
1 'polypeptide(L)'
;MTAPAHPSGFDWSRLERVTVDDPLRVLFSACLLGHATGWEGGAYTDPLAVRLAGLPRVRAMYFCPENATLGTPRPLTTLYDGHGRDVLSGRARVLETTGRDVTREIVRGAEAMREAARRGGAELAVMLDVSDSCGSHVVYLGAPEEHRYQQGPGVAAATLMEAGVPVLAQRDFATLQRLIAALDPGFEPDPAAFDFVENPWYREYFADGPVGIRLGEEKPSSDRK
;
A
#
# COMPACT_ATOMS: atom_id res chain seq x y z
N MET A 1 25.99 -2.62 10.91
CA MET A 1 24.65 -2.66 11.53
C MET A 1 23.77 -3.39 10.53
N THR A 2 23.18 -4.53 10.88
CA THR A 2 22.19 -5.20 10.02
C THR A 2 21.03 -4.25 9.77
N ALA A 3 20.54 -4.17 8.52
CA ALA A 3 19.34 -3.39 8.22
C ALA A 3 18.19 -3.85 9.15
N PRO A 4 17.33 -2.94 9.64
CA PRO A 4 16.17 -3.34 10.43
C PRO A 4 15.32 -4.32 9.62
N ALA A 5 14.69 -5.27 10.30
CA ALA A 5 13.80 -6.21 9.63
C ALA A 5 12.63 -5.45 8.96
N HIS A 6 12.44 -5.68 7.66
CA HIS A 6 11.30 -5.18 6.89
C HIS A 6 10.16 -6.22 6.95
N PRO A 7 8.88 -5.84 7.11
CA PRO A 7 8.41 -4.48 7.38
C PRO A 7 8.75 -4.04 8.80
N SER A 8 9.08 -2.76 8.94
CA SER A 8 9.44 -2.17 10.23
C SER A 8 8.35 -2.41 11.28
N GLY A 9 8.76 -2.84 12.48
CA GLY A 9 7.85 -3.10 13.61
C GLY A 9 7.16 -4.47 13.60
N PHE A 10 7.37 -5.31 12.58
CA PHE A 10 6.79 -6.66 12.57
C PHE A 10 7.56 -7.63 13.48
N ASP A 11 6.84 -8.29 14.40
CA ASP A 11 7.39 -9.36 15.25
C ASP A 11 7.54 -10.65 14.44
N TRP A 12 8.70 -10.87 13.83
CA TRP A 12 8.97 -12.10 13.09
C TRP A 12 8.91 -13.37 13.94
N SER A 13 9.11 -13.28 15.27
CA SER A 13 8.97 -14.44 16.17
C SER A 13 7.51 -14.90 16.29
N ARG A 14 6.54 -14.02 15.95
CA ARG A 14 5.12 -14.34 15.94
C ARG A 14 4.82 -15.57 15.09
N LEU A 15 5.52 -15.73 13.97
CA LEU A 15 5.29 -16.78 12.98
C LEU A 15 5.51 -18.19 13.55
N GLU A 16 6.42 -18.34 14.52
CA GLU A 16 6.67 -19.61 15.20
C GLU A 16 5.47 -20.10 16.02
N ARG A 17 4.60 -19.18 16.43
CA ARG A 17 3.43 -19.44 17.27
C ARG A 17 2.12 -19.46 16.48
N VAL A 18 2.15 -19.21 15.17
CA VAL A 18 0.94 -19.18 14.34
C VAL A 18 0.39 -20.59 14.15
N THR A 19 -0.89 -20.75 14.47
CA THR A 19 -1.65 -22.00 14.29
C THR A 19 -2.95 -21.72 13.53
N VAL A 20 -3.75 -22.75 13.25
CA VAL A 20 -5.08 -22.56 12.65
C VAL A 20 -6.05 -21.89 13.64
N ASP A 21 -5.92 -22.18 14.94
CA ASP A 21 -6.79 -21.64 15.99
C ASP A 21 -6.36 -20.24 16.46
N ASP A 22 -5.07 -19.91 16.34
CA ASP A 22 -4.53 -18.56 16.51
C ASP A 22 -3.75 -18.11 15.26
N PRO A 23 -4.48 -17.80 14.17
CA PRO A 23 -3.88 -17.46 12.89
C PRO A 23 -3.25 -16.07 12.92
N LEU A 24 -2.32 -15.83 12.00
CA LEU A 24 -1.79 -14.50 11.75
C LEU A 24 -2.90 -13.63 11.14
N ARG A 25 -3.20 -12.49 11.76
CA ARG A 25 -4.26 -11.57 11.30
C ARG A 25 -3.67 -10.54 10.34
N VAL A 26 -4.03 -10.64 9.06
CA VAL A 26 -3.46 -9.79 8.01
C VAL A 26 -4.57 -8.98 7.34
N LEU A 27 -4.39 -7.66 7.30
CA LEU A 27 -5.24 -6.75 6.55
C LEU A 27 -4.70 -6.57 5.13
N PHE A 28 -5.56 -6.64 4.13
CA PHE A 28 -5.18 -6.47 2.72
C PHE A 28 -5.90 -5.27 2.11
N SER A 29 -5.23 -4.56 1.19
CA SER A 29 -5.94 -3.73 0.21
C SER A 29 -6.91 -4.65 -0.56
N ALA A 30 -8.21 -4.37 -0.53
CA ALA A 30 -9.23 -5.29 -1.05
C ALA A 30 -9.03 -5.67 -2.52
N CYS A 31 -8.54 -4.73 -3.34
CA CYS A 31 -8.24 -4.95 -4.75
C CYS A 31 -7.19 -6.03 -5.00
N LEU A 32 -6.25 -6.26 -4.06
CA LEU A 32 -5.26 -7.33 -4.16
C LEU A 32 -5.89 -8.73 -4.07
N LEU A 33 -7.05 -8.85 -3.43
CA LEU A 33 -7.77 -10.11 -3.25
C LEU A 33 -8.90 -10.31 -4.26
N GLY A 34 -8.90 -9.55 -5.37
CA GLY A 34 -9.88 -9.71 -6.44
C GLY A 34 -11.18 -8.92 -6.27
N HIS A 35 -11.30 -8.08 -5.24
CA HIS A 35 -12.44 -7.18 -5.13
C HIS A 35 -12.33 -6.02 -6.13
N ALA A 36 -13.42 -5.78 -6.87
CA ALA A 36 -13.54 -4.72 -7.86
C ALA A 36 -13.66 -3.32 -7.21
N THR A 37 -12.59 -2.87 -6.55
CA THR A 37 -12.52 -1.59 -5.82
C THR A 37 -11.48 -0.62 -6.39
N GLY A 38 -10.87 -0.95 -7.52
CA GLY A 38 -10.07 -0.04 -8.33
C GLY A 38 -10.85 1.22 -8.70
N TRP A 39 -10.14 2.28 -9.08
CA TRP A 39 -10.77 3.56 -9.39
C TRP A 39 -11.68 3.46 -10.63
N GLU A 40 -11.29 2.64 -11.60
CA GLU A 40 -11.99 2.27 -12.82
C GLU A 40 -13.03 1.15 -12.62
N GLY A 41 -13.14 0.60 -11.41
CA GLY A 41 -13.97 -0.57 -11.13
C GLY A 41 -13.28 -1.91 -11.36
N GLY A 42 -11.96 -1.90 -11.59
CA GLY A 42 -11.16 -3.12 -11.72
C GLY A 42 -10.75 -3.72 -10.37
N ALA A 43 -10.12 -4.90 -10.45
CA ALA A 43 -9.35 -5.48 -9.37
C ALA A 43 -7.86 -5.48 -9.76
N TYR A 44 -6.99 -5.44 -8.76
CA TYR A 44 -5.53 -5.49 -8.93
C TYR A 44 -5.00 -6.75 -8.26
N THR A 45 -5.61 -7.88 -8.59
CA THR A 45 -5.38 -9.16 -7.92
C THR A 45 -3.90 -9.52 -7.98
N ASP A 46 -3.29 -9.71 -6.80
CA ASP A 46 -1.89 -10.07 -6.68
C ASP A 46 -1.76 -11.55 -6.27
N PRO A 47 -1.05 -12.39 -7.05
CA PRO A 47 -0.95 -13.82 -6.77
C PRO A 47 -0.35 -14.16 -5.39
N LEU A 48 0.66 -13.41 -4.92
CA LEU A 48 1.29 -13.67 -3.62
C LEU A 48 0.39 -13.22 -2.47
N ALA A 49 -0.30 -12.09 -2.62
CA ALA A 49 -1.30 -11.64 -1.65
C ALA A 49 -2.46 -12.64 -1.53
N VAL A 50 -3.00 -13.11 -2.66
CA VAL A 50 -4.05 -14.15 -2.69
C VAL A 50 -3.54 -15.44 -2.06
N ARG A 51 -2.31 -15.86 -2.35
CA ARG A 51 -1.72 -17.06 -1.76
C ARG A 51 -1.61 -16.95 -0.25
N LEU A 52 -1.04 -15.86 0.26
CA LEU A 52 -0.93 -15.60 1.70
C LEU A 52 -2.30 -15.60 2.37
N ALA A 53 -3.27 -14.88 1.79
CA ALA A 53 -4.63 -14.79 2.32
C ALA A 53 -5.36 -16.14 2.35
N GLY A 54 -5.01 -17.06 1.45
CA GLY A 54 -5.59 -18.41 1.37
C GLY A 54 -4.97 -19.45 2.30
N LEU A 55 -3.87 -19.12 3.00
CA LEU A 55 -3.26 -20.06 3.93
C LEU A 55 -4.17 -20.32 5.15
N PRO A 56 -4.32 -21.57 5.61
CA PRO A 56 -5.19 -21.90 6.74
C PRO A 56 -4.75 -21.26 8.06
N ARG A 57 -3.48 -20.85 8.13
CA ARG A 57 -2.84 -20.17 9.27
C ARG A 57 -2.90 -18.64 9.17
N VAL A 58 -3.62 -18.10 8.19
CA VAL A 58 -3.81 -16.67 7.98
C VAL A 58 -5.29 -16.35 8.07
N ARG A 59 -5.62 -15.37 8.92
CA ARG A 59 -6.94 -14.73 8.93
C ARG A 59 -6.87 -13.47 8.08
N ALA A 60 -7.31 -13.58 6.85
CA ALA A 60 -7.38 -12.46 5.93
C ALA A 60 -8.55 -11.53 6.26
N MET A 61 -8.25 -10.24 6.31
CA MET A 61 -9.21 -9.14 6.37
C MET A 61 -8.93 -8.24 5.18
N TYR A 62 -9.94 -7.58 4.63
CA TYR A 62 -9.72 -6.67 3.51
C TYR A 62 -10.51 -5.39 3.67
N PHE A 63 -9.94 -4.32 3.15
CA PHE A 63 -10.57 -3.01 3.14
C PHE A 63 -10.06 -2.18 1.96
N CYS A 64 -10.93 -1.35 1.39
CA CYS A 64 -10.53 -0.34 0.42
C CYS A 64 -10.91 1.04 1.00
N PRO A 65 -9.92 1.87 1.40
CA PRO A 65 -10.19 3.16 2.02
C PRO A 65 -10.96 4.09 1.09
N GLU A 66 -10.58 4.12 -0.19
CA GLU A 66 -11.20 5.01 -1.16
C GLU A 66 -12.63 4.58 -1.52
N ASN A 67 -12.89 3.28 -1.73
CA ASN A 67 -14.25 2.80 -2.00
C ASN A 67 -15.21 3.08 -0.83
N ALA A 68 -14.72 3.06 0.42
CA ALA A 68 -15.54 3.32 1.60
C ALA A 68 -16.05 4.77 1.67
N THR A 69 -15.41 5.74 0.99
CA THR A 69 -15.76 7.16 1.07
C THR A 69 -16.09 7.82 -0.26
N LEU A 70 -15.51 7.33 -1.36
CA LEU A 70 -15.67 7.86 -2.71
C LEU A 70 -16.46 6.90 -3.61
N GLY A 71 -16.58 5.62 -3.23
CA GLY A 71 -17.20 4.58 -4.04
C GLY A 71 -16.29 4.06 -5.18
N THR A 72 -16.91 3.26 -6.04
CA THR A 72 -16.29 2.67 -7.23
C THR A 72 -17.38 2.56 -8.34
N PRO A 73 -17.10 3.01 -9.58
CA PRO A 73 -15.90 3.73 -10.01
C PRO A 73 -15.85 5.14 -9.41
N ARG A 74 -14.65 5.74 -9.43
CA ARG A 74 -14.38 7.10 -8.96
C ARG A 74 -13.28 7.75 -9.82
N PRO A 75 -13.20 9.09 -9.86
CA PRO A 75 -12.08 9.76 -10.48
C PRO A 75 -10.74 9.38 -9.82
N LEU A 76 -9.66 9.30 -10.63
CA LEU A 76 -8.30 9.14 -10.12
C LEU A 76 -7.95 10.29 -9.18
N THR A 77 -7.20 9.98 -8.14
CA THR A 77 -6.64 10.98 -7.23
C THR A 77 -5.17 11.23 -7.52
N THR A 78 -4.62 12.31 -6.97
CA THR A 78 -3.18 12.56 -6.90
C THR A 78 -2.87 13.33 -5.63
N LEU A 79 -1.80 12.95 -4.96
CA LEU A 79 -1.21 13.69 -3.85
C LEU A 79 -0.38 14.90 -4.36
N TYR A 80 -0.65 16.07 -3.79
CA TYR A 80 0.07 17.32 -4.07
C TYR A 80 0.75 17.86 -2.82
N ASP A 81 1.91 18.50 -3.00
CA ASP A 81 2.74 19.12 -1.97
C ASP A 81 3.30 18.14 -0.91
N GLY A 82 3.34 16.84 -1.22
CA GLY A 82 3.91 15.82 -0.36
C GLY A 82 3.12 14.51 -0.41
N HIS A 83 3.41 13.62 0.55
CA HIS A 83 2.83 12.29 0.61
C HIS A 83 1.81 12.14 1.76
N GLY A 84 1.35 10.93 2.04
CA GLY A 84 0.32 10.65 3.04
C GLY A 84 0.57 11.26 4.42
N ARG A 85 1.81 11.26 4.91
CA ARG A 85 2.15 11.89 6.21
C ARG A 85 1.98 13.42 6.19
N ASP A 86 2.21 14.05 5.05
CA ASP A 86 2.01 15.49 4.90
C ASP A 86 0.53 15.83 4.82
N VAL A 87 -0.29 14.95 4.24
CA VAL A 87 -1.75 15.08 4.27
C VAL A 87 -2.27 14.99 5.70
N LEU A 88 -1.83 13.97 6.45
CA LEU A 88 -2.25 13.78 7.86
C LEU A 88 -1.84 14.95 8.77
N SER A 89 -0.77 15.66 8.43
CA SER A 89 -0.32 16.86 9.15
C SER A 89 -0.81 18.18 8.56
N GLY A 90 -1.69 18.14 7.55
CA GLY A 90 -2.32 19.31 6.95
C GLY A 90 -1.40 20.15 6.04
N ARG A 91 -0.29 19.59 5.57
CA ARG A 91 0.69 20.24 4.67
C ARG A 91 0.53 19.87 3.20
N ALA A 92 -0.15 18.78 2.89
CA ALA A 92 -0.41 18.30 1.54
C ALA A 92 -1.90 18.09 1.29
N ARG A 93 -2.28 17.88 0.02
CA ARG A 93 -3.67 17.68 -0.39
C ARG A 93 -3.81 16.51 -1.34
N VAL A 94 -5.03 15.96 -1.40
CA VAL A 94 -5.42 14.99 -2.41
C VAL A 94 -6.48 15.62 -3.30
N LEU A 95 -6.17 15.75 -4.58
CA LEU A 95 -7.11 16.24 -5.58
C LEU A 95 -7.51 15.10 -6.51
N GLU A 96 -8.76 15.08 -6.94
CA GLU A 96 -9.21 14.18 -8.00
C GLU A 96 -8.95 14.78 -9.39
N THR A 97 -9.11 14.00 -10.47
CA THR A 97 -8.79 14.46 -11.83
C THR A 97 -9.54 15.70 -12.29
N THR A 98 -10.73 15.97 -11.74
CA THR A 98 -11.54 17.18 -12.01
C THR A 98 -10.99 18.44 -11.34
N GLY A 99 -10.00 18.30 -10.44
CA GLY A 99 -9.48 19.38 -9.59
C GLY A 99 -10.22 19.53 -8.26
N ARG A 100 -11.26 18.73 -7.99
CA ARG A 100 -11.94 18.72 -6.69
C ARG A 100 -10.99 18.22 -5.60
N ASP A 101 -10.92 18.96 -4.50
CA ASP A 101 -10.22 18.57 -3.28
C ASP A 101 -11.02 17.49 -2.54
N VAL A 102 -10.43 16.29 -2.45
CA VAL A 102 -11.02 15.10 -1.80
C VAL A 102 -10.21 14.68 -0.57
N THR A 103 -9.37 15.58 -0.05
CA THR A 103 -8.47 15.29 1.07
C THR A 103 -9.22 14.75 2.29
N ARG A 104 -10.39 15.34 2.61
CA ARG A 104 -11.19 14.92 3.76
C ARG A 104 -11.78 13.52 3.59
N GLU A 105 -12.25 13.19 2.39
CA GLU A 105 -12.77 11.88 2.04
C GLU A 105 -11.68 10.82 2.19
N ILE A 106 -10.49 11.07 1.66
CA ILE A 106 -9.36 10.14 1.72
C ILE A 106 -8.90 9.91 3.17
N VAL A 107 -8.79 10.97 3.98
CA VAL A 107 -8.45 10.84 5.41
C VAL A 107 -9.52 10.05 6.17
N ARG A 108 -10.82 10.29 5.90
CA ARG A 108 -11.90 9.48 6.49
C ARG A 108 -11.81 8.01 6.11
N GLY A 109 -11.47 7.71 4.86
CA GLY A 109 -11.28 6.33 4.37
C GLY A 109 -10.10 5.64 5.05
N ALA A 110 -8.99 6.37 5.23
CA ALA A 110 -7.82 5.91 5.95
C ALA A 110 -8.12 5.59 7.42
N GLU A 111 -8.83 6.47 8.13
CA GLU A 111 -9.24 6.21 9.52
C GLU A 111 -10.24 5.04 9.63
N ALA A 112 -11.14 4.89 8.65
CA ALA A 112 -12.03 3.73 8.60
C ALA A 112 -11.25 2.42 8.41
N MET A 113 -10.19 2.43 7.60
CA MET A 113 -9.29 1.29 7.42
C MET A 113 -8.53 0.97 8.71
N ARG A 114 -7.99 1.99 9.39
CA ARG A 114 -7.33 1.84 10.70
C ARG A 114 -8.27 1.21 11.73
N GLU A 115 -9.50 1.69 11.78
CA GLU A 115 -10.49 1.17 12.72
C GLU A 115 -10.90 -0.29 12.36
N ALA A 116 -10.98 -0.63 11.07
CA ALA A 116 -11.13 -2.02 10.65
C ALA A 116 -9.94 -2.89 11.07
N ALA A 117 -8.71 -2.40 10.91
CA ALA A 117 -7.49 -3.06 11.35
C ALA A 117 -7.51 -3.31 12.86
N ARG A 118 -7.89 -2.30 13.65
CA ARG A 118 -7.97 -2.36 15.12
C ARG A 118 -9.01 -3.38 15.58
N ARG A 119 -10.24 -3.34 15.03
CA ARG A 119 -11.29 -4.31 15.39
C ARG A 119 -10.93 -5.74 15.01
N GLY A 120 -10.23 -5.89 13.89
CA GLY A 120 -9.74 -7.16 13.38
C GLY A 120 -8.51 -7.70 14.11
N GLY A 121 -7.84 -6.86 14.92
CA GLY A 121 -6.57 -7.19 15.55
C GLY A 121 -5.47 -7.43 14.52
N ALA A 122 -5.39 -6.60 13.47
CA ALA A 122 -4.39 -6.75 12.42
C ALA A 122 -2.97 -6.66 12.98
N GLU A 123 -2.16 -7.67 12.67
CA GLU A 123 -0.75 -7.79 13.06
C GLU A 123 0.19 -7.36 11.91
N LEU A 124 -0.36 -7.30 10.70
CA LEU A 124 0.32 -6.91 9.46
C LEU A 124 -0.72 -6.36 8.47
N ALA A 125 -0.32 -5.40 7.64
CA ALA A 125 -1.07 -4.97 6.47
C ALA A 125 -0.26 -5.20 5.18
N VAL A 126 -0.86 -5.86 4.18
CA VAL A 126 -0.31 -6.01 2.83
C VAL A 126 -1.08 -5.09 1.89
N MET A 127 -0.40 -4.08 1.36
CA MET A 127 -1.06 -2.97 0.67
C MET A 127 -0.65 -2.89 -0.80
N LEU A 128 -1.58 -2.38 -1.62
CA LEU A 128 -1.29 -2.03 -3.01
C LEU A 128 -0.38 -0.79 -3.02
N ASP A 129 0.91 -1.02 -3.21
CA ASP A 129 1.88 0.04 -3.43
C ASP A 129 1.51 0.86 -4.69
N VAL A 130 1.97 2.10 -4.85
CA VAL A 130 1.58 3.10 -5.89
C VAL A 130 0.25 3.84 -5.71
N SER A 131 -0.69 3.37 -4.89
CA SER A 131 -1.96 4.08 -4.63
C SER A 131 -1.77 5.30 -3.72
N ASP A 132 -2.43 6.43 -3.99
CA ASP A 132 -2.41 7.60 -3.09
C ASP A 132 -2.93 7.31 -1.67
N SER A 133 -3.73 6.26 -1.51
CA SER A 133 -4.17 5.79 -0.20
C SER A 133 -3.29 4.66 0.31
N CYS A 134 -3.09 3.61 -0.49
CA CYS A 134 -2.50 2.35 -0.02
C CYS A 134 -0.98 2.22 -0.27
N GLY A 135 -0.39 3.10 -1.08
CA GLY A 135 1.04 3.18 -1.36
C GLY A 135 1.87 3.08 -0.08
N SER A 136 2.87 2.21 0.01
CA SER A 136 3.69 2.11 1.23
C SER A 136 5.11 2.63 1.00
N HIS A 137 5.66 2.41 -0.19
CA HIS A 137 6.96 2.94 -0.59
C HIS A 137 6.82 4.14 -1.51
N VAL A 138 5.85 4.10 -2.41
CA VAL A 138 5.60 5.15 -3.42
C VAL A 138 4.12 5.34 -3.68
N VAL A 139 3.80 6.50 -4.22
CA VAL A 139 2.49 6.85 -4.79
C VAL A 139 2.66 7.35 -6.23
N TYR A 140 1.63 7.23 -7.06
CA TYR A 140 1.64 7.83 -8.39
C TYR A 140 1.67 9.36 -8.33
N LEU A 141 2.37 9.96 -9.28
CA LEU A 141 2.30 11.39 -9.57
C LEU A 141 1.50 11.60 -10.84
N GLY A 142 0.21 11.88 -10.69
CA GLY A 142 -0.70 12.02 -11.82
C GLY A 142 -1.25 10.68 -12.29
N ALA A 143 -1.46 10.56 -13.60
CA ALA A 143 -2.07 9.36 -14.17
C ALA A 143 -1.09 8.19 -14.23
N PRO A 144 -1.52 6.93 -14.03
CA PRO A 144 -0.64 5.75 -14.08
C PRO A 144 0.19 5.62 -15.36
N GLU A 145 -0.34 6.09 -16.49
CA GLU A 145 0.29 6.06 -17.81
C GLU A 145 1.52 6.96 -17.92
N GLU A 146 1.65 7.96 -17.04
CA GLU A 146 2.82 8.83 -16.99
C GLU A 146 4.04 8.11 -16.40
N HIS A 147 3.84 7.00 -15.67
CA HIS A 147 4.88 6.26 -14.97
C HIS A 147 5.76 7.16 -14.08
N ARG A 148 5.12 8.15 -13.44
CA ARG A 148 5.77 9.05 -12.49
C ARG A 148 5.38 8.70 -11.06
N TYR A 149 6.36 8.77 -10.17
CA TYR A 149 6.19 8.29 -8.80
C TYR A 149 6.78 9.29 -7.81
N GLN A 150 6.16 9.37 -6.65
CA GLN A 150 6.68 10.09 -5.50
C GLN A 150 7.02 9.10 -4.41
N GLN A 151 8.19 9.30 -3.80
CA GLN A 151 8.61 8.50 -2.66
C GLN A 151 7.78 8.82 -1.43
N GLY A 152 7.36 7.78 -0.71
CA GLY A 152 6.63 7.86 0.55
C GLY A 152 5.26 7.19 0.51
N PRO A 153 4.64 7.04 1.69
CA PRO A 153 3.38 6.32 1.81
C PRO A 153 2.20 7.16 1.35
N GLY A 154 1.16 6.51 0.85
CA GLY A 154 -0.19 7.05 0.74
C GLY A 154 -0.85 7.27 2.10
N VAL A 155 -2.01 7.92 2.11
CA VAL A 155 -2.67 8.39 3.33
C VAL A 155 -3.06 7.23 4.27
N ALA A 156 -3.63 6.15 3.74
CA ALA A 156 -4.04 4.99 4.55
C ALA A 156 -2.84 4.18 5.06
N ALA A 157 -1.81 3.99 4.25
CA ALA A 157 -0.57 3.36 4.69
C ALA A 157 0.09 4.15 5.82
N ALA A 158 0.20 5.47 5.67
CA ALA A 158 0.72 6.36 6.72
C ALA A 158 -0.08 6.24 8.02
N THR A 159 -1.42 6.23 7.92
CA THR A 159 -2.33 6.10 9.06
C THR A 159 -2.14 4.77 9.81
N LEU A 160 -1.96 3.66 9.08
CA LEU A 160 -1.69 2.34 9.66
C LEU A 160 -0.32 2.28 10.34
N MET A 161 0.72 2.83 9.69
CA MET A 161 2.06 2.94 10.27
C MET A 161 2.05 3.75 11.58
N GLU A 162 1.35 4.90 11.62
CA GLU A 162 1.20 5.71 12.83
C GLU A 162 0.43 5.00 13.94
N ALA A 163 -0.49 4.10 13.58
CA ALA A 163 -1.20 3.24 14.51
C ALA A 163 -0.38 2.04 14.99
N GLY A 164 0.88 1.89 14.54
CA GLY A 164 1.76 0.79 14.91
C GLY A 164 1.47 -0.53 14.18
N VAL A 165 0.70 -0.51 13.09
CA VAL A 165 0.49 -1.68 12.23
C VAL A 165 1.62 -1.74 11.20
N PRO A 166 2.43 -2.82 11.18
CA PRO A 166 3.44 -3.00 10.14
C PRO A 166 2.79 -3.05 8.75
N VAL A 167 3.37 -2.34 7.79
CA VAL A 167 2.87 -2.26 6.41
C VAL A 167 3.90 -2.83 5.45
N LEU A 168 3.46 -3.74 4.58
CA LEU A 168 4.24 -4.40 3.55
C LEU A 168 3.64 -4.09 2.17
N ALA A 169 4.46 -3.71 1.19
CA ALA A 169 4.00 -3.62 -0.19
C ALA A 169 3.78 -5.03 -0.75
N GLN A 170 2.76 -5.20 -1.58
CA GLN A 170 2.63 -6.36 -2.47
C GLN A 170 3.89 -6.59 -3.35
N ARG A 171 4.66 -5.54 -3.63
CA ARG A 171 5.91 -5.59 -4.41
C ARG A 171 7.18 -5.87 -3.60
N ASP A 172 7.06 -6.05 -2.28
CA ASP A 172 8.17 -6.50 -1.44
C ASP A 172 8.31 -8.02 -1.55
N PHE A 173 8.75 -8.46 -2.74
CA PHE A 173 8.65 -9.87 -3.13
C PHE A 173 9.51 -10.77 -2.25
N ALA A 174 10.72 -10.37 -1.88
CA ALA A 174 11.57 -11.19 -1.02
C ALA A 174 10.93 -11.38 0.36
N THR A 175 10.44 -10.29 0.95
CA THR A 175 9.82 -10.32 2.28
C THR A 175 8.47 -11.05 2.27
N LEU A 176 7.62 -10.83 1.27
CA LEU A 176 6.33 -11.50 1.16
C LEU A 176 6.50 -13.01 0.95
N GLN A 177 7.46 -13.42 0.11
CA GLN A 177 7.77 -14.83 -0.10
C GLN A 177 8.36 -15.50 1.14
N ARG A 178 9.22 -14.81 1.89
CA ARG A 178 9.71 -15.29 3.19
C ARG A 178 8.57 -15.51 4.19
N LEU A 179 7.62 -14.57 4.25
CA LEU A 179 6.44 -14.70 5.10
C LEU A 179 5.59 -15.93 4.71
N ILE A 180 5.36 -16.13 3.40
CA ILE A 180 4.63 -17.29 2.90
C ILE A 180 5.37 -18.59 3.25
N ALA A 181 6.68 -18.70 2.98
CA ALA A 181 7.46 -19.90 3.30
C ALA A 181 7.43 -20.28 4.78
N ALA A 182 7.42 -19.29 5.68
CA ALA A 182 7.29 -19.54 7.12
C ALA A 182 5.93 -20.15 7.49
N LEU A 183 4.88 -19.88 6.71
CA LEU A 183 3.51 -20.31 6.96
C LEU A 183 3.05 -21.46 6.06
N ASP A 184 3.79 -21.77 5.00
CA ASP A 184 3.56 -22.85 4.04
C ASP A 184 4.89 -23.56 3.72
N PRO A 185 5.18 -24.69 4.39
CA PRO A 185 6.42 -25.45 4.14
C PRO A 185 6.58 -25.99 2.71
N GLY A 186 5.50 -26.02 1.92
CA GLY A 186 5.53 -26.43 0.51
C GLY A 186 5.82 -25.28 -0.45
N PHE A 187 5.95 -24.05 0.05
CA PHE A 187 6.30 -22.89 -0.76
C PHE A 187 7.81 -22.70 -0.82
N GLU A 188 8.35 -22.64 -2.04
CA GLU A 188 9.76 -22.34 -2.30
C GLU A 188 9.89 -20.87 -2.73
N PRO A 189 10.50 -19.99 -1.92
CA PRO A 189 10.82 -18.62 -2.33
C PRO A 189 11.78 -18.59 -3.51
N ASP A 190 11.57 -17.66 -4.42
CA ASP A 190 12.55 -17.31 -5.44
C ASP A 190 13.77 -16.65 -4.77
N PRO A 191 14.98 -17.26 -4.82
CA PRO A 191 16.18 -16.68 -4.23
C PRO A 191 16.66 -15.40 -4.94
N ALA A 192 16.16 -15.11 -6.14
CA ALA A 192 16.44 -13.88 -6.86
C ALA A 192 15.44 -12.76 -6.58
N ALA A 193 14.39 -13.02 -5.80
CA ALA A 193 13.43 -12.00 -5.40
C ALA A 193 14.11 -10.93 -4.53
N PHE A 194 13.68 -9.69 -4.72
CA PHE A 194 14.13 -8.53 -3.96
C PHE A 194 12.93 -7.67 -3.59
N ASP A 195 13.07 -6.88 -2.52
CA ASP A 195 12.01 -5.95 -2.11
C ASP A 195 12.00 -4.71 -3.00
N PHE A 196 10.87 -4.00 -3.08
CA PHE A 196 10.66 -3.00 -4.11
C PHE A 196 11.73 -1.88 -4.11
N VAL A 197 12.16 -1.46 -2.92
CA VAL A 197 13.20 -0.43 -2.73
C VAL A 197 14.61 -0.89 -3.10
N GLU A 198 14.81 -2.20 -3.27
CA GLU A 198 16.08 -2.79 -3.70
C GLU A 198 16.20 -2.86 -5.24
N ASN A 199 15.09 -2.64 -5.95
CA ASN A 199 15.05 -2.63 -7.40
C ASN A 199 16.05 -1.60 -7.99
N PRO A 200 16.90 -1.98 -8.96
CA PRO A 200 17.81 -1.04 -9.62
C PRO A 200 17.09 0.20 -10.19
N TRP A 201 15.93 0.02 -10.81
CA TRP A 201 15.11 1.12 -11.31
C TRP A 201 14.69 2.07 -10.19
N TYR A 202 14.31 1.56 -9.02
CA TYR A 202 13.91 2.41 -7.88
C TYR A 202 15.08 3.30 -7.43
N ARG A 203 16.26 2.69 -7.29
CA ARG A 203 17.48 3.39 -6.86
C ARG A 203 17.92 4.44 -7.87
N GLU A 204 17.80 4.14 -9.16
CA GLU A 204 18.11 5.09 -10.24
C GLU A 204 17.08 6.21 -10.30
N TYR A 205 15.79 5.89 -10.25
CA TYR A 205 14.68 6.84 -10.37
C TYR A 205 14.71 7.90 -9.25
N PHE A 206 15.07 7.52 -8.03
CA PHE A 206 15.16 8.41 -6.89
C PHE A 206 16.60 8.82 -6.53
N ALA A 207 17.58 8.60 -7.42
CA ALA A 207 18.99 8.91 -7.15
C ALA A 207 19.23 10.40 -6.85
N ASP A 208 18.49 11.27 -7.53
CA ASP A 208 18.59 12.73 -7.38
C ASP A 208 17.68 13.30 -6.27
N GLY A 209 17.04 12.43 -5.49
CA GLY A 209 16.15 12.78 -4.38
C GLY A 209 14.66 12.56 -4.68
N PRO A 210 13.77 12.95 -3.74
CA PRO A 210 12.34 12.71 -3.87
C PRO A 210 11.74 13.56 -5.00
N VAL A 211 10.96 12.92 -5.86
CA VAL A 211 10.15 13.57 -6.90
C VAL A 211 8.76 13.83 -6.33
N GLY A 212 8.17 14.99 -6.63
CA GLY A 212 6.81 15.35 -6.20
C GLY A 212 6.13 16.28 -7.20
N ILE A 213 4.87 16.66 -6.91
CA ILE A 213 4.12 17.68 -7.66
C ILE A 213 3.60 18.75 -6.70
N ARG A 214 3.70 20.02 -7.08
CA ARG A 214 3.18 21.13 -6.25
C ARG A 214 1.81 21.60 -6.71
N LEU A 215 1.01 22.11 -5.78
CA LEU A 215 -0.24 22.80 -6.15
C LEU A 215 0.08 24.02 -7.03
N GLY A 216 -0.58 24.12 -8.17
CA GLY A 216 -0.39 25.21 -9.14
C GLY A 216 0.69 24.96 -10.19
N GLU A 217 1.43 23.85 -10.11
CA GLU A 217 2.15 23.31 -11.26
C GLU A 217 1.13 22.64 -12.18
N GLU A 218 1.13 22.97 -13.47
CA GLU A 218 0.28 22.28 -14.45
C GLU A 218 0.57 20.77 -14.37
N LYS A 219 -0.49 19.95 -14.35
CA LYS A 219 -0.32 18.53 -14.66
C LYS A 219 0.40 18.46 -16.01
N PRO A 220 1.58 17.83 -16.13
CA PRO A 220 2.20 17.69 -17.43
C PRO A 220 1.18 17.01 -18.35
N SER A 221 0.85 17.66 -19.46
CA SER A 221 -0.24 17.19 -20.30
C SER A 221 0.05 15.77 -20.79
N SER A 222 -1.01 14.96 -20.89
CA SER A 222 -0.98 13.64 -21.53
C SER A 222 -0.70 13.70 -23.04
N ASP A 223 -0.47 14.91 -23.60
CA ASP A 223 -0.30 15.16 -25.02
C ASP A 223 1.18 15.13 -25.45
N ARG A 224 1.91 14.09 -25.04
CA ARG A 224 3.11 13.66 -25.77
C ARG A 224 2.86 12.31 -26.44
N LYS A 225 2.11 12.37 -27.54
CA LYS A 225 2.30 11.54 -28.73
C LYS A 225 2.28 12.44 -29.96
#